data_AF-A0A3F3H3A5-F1
#
_entry.id   AF-A0A3F3H3A5-F1
#
_cell.length_a   1.000
_cell.length_b   1.000
_cell.length_c   1.000
_cell.angle_alpha   90.00
_cell.angle_beta   90.00
_cell.angle_gamma   90.00
#
_symmetry.space_group_name_H-M   'P 1'
#
loop_
_entity.id
_entity.type
_entity.pdbx_description
1 polymer ?
#
loop_
_entity_poly.entity_id
_entity_poly.type
_entity_poly.pdbx_seq_one_letter_code
_entity_poly.pdbx_strand_id
1 'polypeptide(L)' 'MTIIRAAYMNNNPEIDYELTQKGEEFRGTIISRASIADLIVEVIKIPSLYENCSLGIAEPNTDGDKPLGY' A
#
# COMPACT_ATOMS: atom_id res chain seq x y z
N MET A 1 7.33 -11.62 10.45
CA MET A 1 7.69 -11.22 9.07
C MET A 1 6.46 -10.57 8.44
N THR A 2 6.59 -9.36 7.87
CA THR A 2 5.47 -8.65 7.24
C THR A 2 5.80 -8.44 5.77
N ILE A 3 4.89 -8.85 4.88
CA ILE A 3 5.07 -8.70 3.43
C ILE A 3 4.18 -7.55 2.97
N ILE A 4 4.78 -6.55 2.31
CA ILE A 4 4.07 -5.42 1.72
C ILE A 4 4.04 -5.59 0.20
N ARG A 5 2.83 -5.63 -0.37
CA ARG A 5 2.55 -5.72 -1.81
C ARG A 5 2.05 -4.36 -2.28
N ALA A 6 2.93 -3.54 -2.81
CA ALA A 6 2.59 -2.21 -3.29
C ALA A 6 2.01 -2.23 -4.72
N ALA A 7 1.07 -1.34 -4.99
CA ALA A 7 0.61 -1.00 -6.33
C ALA A 7 1.70 -0.24 -7.14
N TYR A 8 1.37 0.29 -8.32
CA TYR A 8 2.34 1.05 -9.11
C TYR A 8 2.79 2.32 -8.39
N MET A 9 4.10 2.43 -8.16
CA MET A 9 4.66 3.48 -7.32
C MET A 9 4.75 4.83 -8.06
N ASN A 10 4.31 5.90 -7.41
CA ASN A 10 4.48 7.28 -7.84
C ASN A 10 5.30 8.09 -6.79
N ASN A 11 5.68 9.32 -7.14
CA ASN A 11 6.43 10.22 -6.24
C ASN A 11 5.54 11.33 -5.65
N ASN A 12 4.22 11.15 -5.60
CA ASN A 12 3.36 12.12 -4.93
C ASN A 12 3.76 12.24 -3.45
N PRO A 13 3.75 13.45 -2.87
CA PRO A 13 4.02 13.66 -1.46
C PRO A 13 2.81 13.34 -0.57
N GLU A 14 1.66 13.03 -1.17
CA GLU A 14 0.42 12.73 -0.47
C GLU A 14 0.51 11.35 0.20
N ILE A 15 0.09 11.30 1.46
CA ILE A 15 -0.05 10.07 2.24
C ILE A 15 -1.54 9.75 2.24
N ASP A 16 -1.93 8.92 1.29
CA ASP A 16 -3.26 8.33 1.22
C ASP A 16 -3.11 6.88 0.73
N TYR A 17 -3.71 5.93 1.46
CA TYR A 17 -3.64 4.51 1.14
C TYR A 17 -4.73 3.69 1.83
N GLU A 18 -5.18 2.64 1.15
CA GLU A 18 -5.94 1.54 1.73
C GLU A 18 -5.07 0.28 1.85
N LEU A 19 -5.40 -0.54 2.86
CA LEU A 19 -4.73 -1.82 3.09
C LEU A 19 -5.68 -2.97 2.75
N THR A 20 -5.16 -3.94 2.01
CA THR A 20 -5.89 -5.18 1.69
C THR A 20 -5.15 -6.39 2.23
N GLN A 21 -5.85 -7.36 2.80
CA GLN A 21 -5.25 -8.60 3.27
C GLN A 21 -5.14 -9.64 2.17
N LYS A 22 -4.33 -10.66 2.42
CA LYS A 22 -4.25 -11.83 1.54
C LYS A 22 -5.61 -12.52 1.49
N GLY A 23 -6.20 -12.57 0.30
CA GLY A 23 -7.54 -13.13 0.06
C GLY A 23 -8.61 -12.07 -0.18
N GLU A 24 -8.31 -10.80 0.09
CA GLU A 24 -9.15 -9.68 -0.31
C GLU A 24 -8.81 -9.22 -1.73
N GLU A 25 -9.81 -8.66 -2.41
CA GLU A 25 -9.63 -8.06 -3.72
C GLU A 25 -8.69 -6.86 -3.59
N PHE A 26 -7.63 -6.85 -4.39
CA PHE A 26 -6.68 -5.74 -4.41
C PHE A 26 -7.32 -4.57 -5.14
N ARG A 27 -7.59 -3.50 -4.39
CA ARG A 27 -8.18 -2.26 -4.89
C ARG A 27 -7.11 -1.21 -5.07
N GLY A 28 -7.25 -0.40 -6.10
CA GLY A 28 -6.29 0.63 -6.47
C GLY A 28 -5.13 0.13 -7.35
N THR A 29 -4.66 1.03 -8.22
CA THR A 29 -3.66 0.71 -9.24
C THR A 29 -2.34 1.44 -9.00
N ILE A 30 -2.38 2.57 -8.29
CA ILE A 30 -1.20 3.39 -7.99
C ILE A 30 -1.04 3.60 -6.49
N ILE A 31 0.16 3.97 -6.06
CA ILE A 31 0.49 4.27 -4.66
C ILE A 31 1.67 5.21 -4.58
N SER A 32 1.64 6.17 -3.65
CA SER A 32 2.79 7.02 -3.40
C SER A 32 3.87 6.34 -2.55
N ARG A 33 5.13 6.65 -2.84
CA ARG A 33 6.26 6.18 -2.01
C ARG A 33 6.20 6.77 -0.59
N ALA A 34 5.56 7.92 -0.42
CA ALA A 34 5.32 8.52 0.89
C ALA A 34 4.36 7.65 1.72
N SER A 35 3.25 7.19 1.13
CA SER A 35 2.30 6.26 1.75
C SER A 35 2.96 4.93 2.17
N ILE A 36 3.82 4.36 1.31
CA ILE A 36 4.57 3.14 1.65
C ILE A 36 5.49 3.39 2.84
N ALA A 37 6.19 4.52 2.88
CA ALA A 37 7.11 4.86 3.96
C ALA A 37 6.37 5.01 5.30
N ASP A 38 5.19 5.62 5.29
CA ASP A 38 4.35 5.78 6.48
C ASP A 38 3.94 4.41 7.07
N LEU A 39 3.44 3.50 6.23
CA LEU A 39 3.11 2.13 6.64
C LEU A 39 4.33 1.40 7.22
N ILE A 40 5.51 1.52 6.58
CA ILE A 40 6.74 0.88 7.08
C ILE A 40 7.11 1.43 8.47
N VAL A 41 7.01 2.75 8.67
CA VAL A 41 7.28 3.39 9.97
C VAL A 41 6.30 2.87 11.03
N GLU A 42 5.03 2.69 10.68
CA GLU A 42 4.03 2.12 11.57
C GLU A 42 4.34 0.67 11.96
N VAL A 43 4.67 -0.18 10.99
CA VAL A 43 5.08 -1.58 11.21
C VAL A 43 6.32 -1.65 12.11
N ILE A 44 7.29 -0.74 11.93
CA ILE A 44 8.49 -0.68 12.77
C ILE A 44 8.15 -0.26 14.20
N LYS A 45 7.24 0.71 14.38
CA LYS A 45 6.80 1.17 15.71
C LYS A 45 6.02 0.09 16.45
N ILE A 46 5.18 -0.66 15.74
CA ILE A 46 4.30 -1.68 16.32
C ILE A 46 4.42 -2.98 15.51
N PRO A 47 5.50 -3.75 15.71
CA PRO A 47 5.75 -4.95 14.90
C PRO A 47 4.66 -6.02 15.07
N SER A 48 3.98 -6.07 16.22
CA SER A 48 2.90 -7.02 16.52
C SER A 48 1.63 -6.82 15.67
N LEU A 49 1.47 -5.67 15.02
CA LEU A 49 0.22 -5.30 14.34
C LEU A 49 -0.02 -6.10 13.06
N TYR A 50 1.05 -6.52 12.39
CA TYR A 50 1.02 -7.17 11.08
C TYR A 50 1.96 -8.38 10.98
N GLU A 51 2.13 -9.10 12.08
CA GLU A 51 3.00 -10.28 12.11
C GLU A 51 2.47 -11.40 11.23
N ASN A 52 3.32 -11.87 10.31
CA ASN A 52 3.00 -12.97 9.37
C ASN A 52 1.84 -12.64 8.42
N CYS A 53 1.55 -11.35 8.24
CA CYS A 53 0.55 -10.86 7.31
C CYS A 53 1.18 -10.47 5.96
N SER A 54 0.37 -10.57 4.89
CA SER A 54 0.68 -10.01 3.58
C SER A 54 -0.34 -8.93 3.24
N LEU A 55 0.11 -7.69 3.34
CA LEU A 55 -0.69 -6.49 3.14
C LEU A 55 -0.49 -5.96 1.73
N GLY A 56 -1.57 -5.78 0.99
CA GLY A 56 -1.59 -4.93 -0.20
C GLY A 56 -1.74 -3.48 0.21
N ILE A 57 -1.07 -2.56 -0.49
CA ILE A 57 -1.18 -1.11 -0.29
C ILE A 57 -1.39 -0.41 -1.63
N ALA A 58 -2.42 0.43 -1.71
CA ALA A 58 -2.78 1.23 -2.88
C ALA A 58 -3.52 2.51 -2.49
N GLU A 59 -3.48 3.55 -3.32
CA GLU A 59 -4.28 4.76 -3.13
C GLU A 59 -5.77 4.45 -3.35
N PRO A 60 -6.67 4.88 -2.44
CA PRO A 60 -8.10 4.62 -2.56
C PRO A 60 -8.69 5.29 -3.79
N ASN A 61 -9.72 4.68 -4.39
CA ASN A 61 -10.39 5.16 -5.62
C ASN A 61 -9.48 5.24 -6.86
N THR A 62 -8.36 4.53 -6.87
CA THR A 62 -7.50 4.39 -8.06
C THR A 62 -7.76 3.10 -8.83
N ASP A 63 -8.96 2.53 -8.67
CA ASP A 63 -9.53 1.41 -9.43
C ASP A 63 -9.82 1.82 -10.88
N GLY A 64 -8.77 2.24 -11.60
CA GLY A 64 -8.77 2.51 -13.02
C GLY A 64 -7.97 1.44 -13.75
N ASP A 65 -8.50 0.95 -14.88
CA ASP A 65 -8.04 -0.20 -15.68
C ASP A 65 -6.52 -0.29 -15.95
N LYS A 66 -5.75 0.79 -15.79
CA LYS A 66 -4.28 0.84 -16.00
C LYS A 66 -3.62 1.89 -15.11
N PRO A 67 -2.37 1.68 -14.65
CA PRO A 67 -1.57 2.76 -14.13
C PRO A 67 -1.40 3.79 -15.25
N LEU A 68 -1.89 5.01 -15.03
CA LEU A 68 -1.63 6.11 -15.93
C LEU A 68 -0.12 6.33 -15.94
N GLY A 69 0.53 5.97 -17.05
CA GLY A 69 1.96 6.15 -17.23
C GLY A 69 2.33 7.60 -16.97
N TYR A 70 3.22 7.80 -16.00
CA TYR A 70 3.87 9.07 -15.71
C TYR A 70 5.30 9.04 -16.27
#